data_AF-A0A3L7N4G7-F1
#
_entry.id   AF-A0A3L7N4G7-F1
#
_cell.length_a   1.000
_cell.length_b   1.000
_cell.length_c   1.000
_cell.angle_alpha   90.00
_cell.angle_beta   90.00
_cell.angle_gamma   90.00
#
_symmetry.space_group_name_H-M   'P 1'
#
loop_
_entity.id
_entity.type
_entity.pdbx_description
1 polymer ?
#
loop_
_entity_poly.entity_id
_entity_poly.type
_entity_poly.pdbx_seq_one_letter_code
_entity_poly.pdbx_strand_id
1 'polypeptide(L)'
;MNFETTLILVWISVLLFATTIIYSLWWSLFWDRSRGQRRCPKCWHHVQERFPFRCNECGYLTIFEGNLFHTRRRYGWAAIAILALMTGTLWLRDQLSTRSWWSLFPDRMVIAMLPLADDGETFREIPLYLANCLMRGEMSDANRLRLLSQCVHGDSWATPGSYQWLNKFASIVEKIDLFPPTAPVSDATMDEIEQGLNALAPVIILDMPLKWNSVEPIFISVNVMDWWPALSEVTLRVTAVNDIPVTASALERLTHEVWQRATAANANNTTFTINFDSLPVGTHNGEISIAWESNLPASTNAPLGSHAKGVVTKSVNIDVQPTKEILSPISNSELDALVKEAFEPGLIRWPEGNARHAFSYQPYKTSSSELDAVAFGMIVEAMENGVPRRRLNVWWRGGRGGSRTGFEIVLEDQIALDHAEKSDNWTLRIRGDEILARRVAGMYGNAPITQWWSGQVEIPMNVSDRTSDRTTGRSDRGRAWVLQEPAADVKPKSN
;
A
#
# COMPACT_ATOMS: atom_id res chain seq x y z
N MET A 1 0.02 25.78 28.39
CA MET A 1 1.47 25.81 28.09
C MET A 1 1.65 25.31 26.68
N ASN A 2 2.34 26.06 25.81
CA ASN A 2 2.59 25.62 24.45
C ASN A 2 3.45 24.35 24.48
N PHE A 3 3.07 23.35 23.71
CA PHE A 3 3.74 22.05 23.66
C PHE A 3 5.25 22.15 23.28
N GLU A 4 5.69 23.27 22.70
CA GLU A 4 7.11 23.63 22.53
C GLU A 4 7.87 23.76 23.85
N THR A 5 7.24 24.41 24.83
CA THR A 5 7.86 24.65 26.13
C THR A 5 8.06 23.35 26.89
N THR A 6 7.10 22.42 26.84
CA THR A 6 7.22 21.12 27.51
C THR A 6 8.35 20.28 26.93
N LEU A 7 8.52 20.27 25.61
CA LEU A 7 9.60 19.51 24.97
C LEU A 7 10.99 20.04 25.35
N ILE A 8 11.18 21.37 25.27
CA ILE A 8 12.43 22.02 25.65
C ILE A 8 12.75 21.71 27.12
N LEU A 9 11.74 21.75 27.99
CA LEU A 9 11.89 21.39 29.40
C LEU A 9 12.28 19.93 29.61
N VAL A 10 11.75 18.99 28.83
CA VAL A 10 12.13 17.56 28.90
C VAL A 10 13.59 17.36 28.50
N TRP A 11 14.03 17.92 27.36
CA TRP A 11 15.42 17.78 26.93
C TRP A 11 16.41 18.46 27.88
N ILE A 12 16.07 19.64 28.38
CA ILE A 12 16.85 20.31 29.44
C ILE A 12 16.90 19.42 30.67
N SER A 13 15.80 18.80 31.08
CA SER A 13 15.76 17.90 32.24
C SER A 13 16.64 16.67 32.03
N VAL A 14 16.63 16.05 30.84
CA VAL A 14 17.50 14.90 30.51
C VAL A 14 18.98 15.31 30.53
N LEU A 15 19.32 16.46 29.93
CA LEU A 15 20.69 16.97 29.93
C LEU A 15 21.17 17.29 31.35
N LEU A 16 20.33 17.96 32.14
CA LEU A 16 20.62 18.27 33.54
C LEU A 16 20.77 16.99 34.38
N PHE A 17 19.93 15.99 34.14
CA PHE A 17 20.03 14.70 34.83
C PHE A 17 21.34 13.97 34.48
N ALA A 18 21.67 13.86 33.19
CA ALA A 18 22.89 13.20 32.73
C ALA A 18 24.15 13.91 33.25
N THR A 19 24.20 15.24 33.16
CA THR A 19 25.32 16.04 33.67
C THR A 19 25.44 15.92 35.19
N THR A 20 24.34 15.91 35.93
CA THR A 20 24.32 15.73 37.39
C THR A 20 24.83 14.35 37.78
N ILE A 21 24.46 13.28 37.08
CA ILE A 21 24.96 11.93 37.33
C ILE A 21 26.46 11.85 37.08
N ILE A 22 26.92 12.32 35.92
CA ILE A 22 28.34 12.31 35.54
C ILE A 22 29.16 13.12 36.55
N TYR A 23 28.68 14.30 36.91
CA TYR A 23 29.32 15.14 37.93
C TYR A 23 29.36 14.45 39.29
N SER A 24 28.26 13.81 39.72
CA SER A 24 28.18 13.09 41.00
C SER A 24 29.14 11.90 41.04
N LEU A 25 29.26 11.15 39.94
CA LEU A 25 30.23 10.06 39.80
C LEU A 25 31.65 10.59 39.89
N TRP A 26 31.97 11.61 39.11
CA TRP A 26 33.28 12.22 39.11
C TRP A 26 33.66 12.78 40.48
N TRP A 27 32.73 13.49 41.12
CA TRP A 27 32.90 14.05 42.45
C TRP A 27 33.12 12.96 43.51
N SER A 28 32.31 11.90 43.48
CA SER A 28 32.38 10.80 44.44
C SER A 28 33.69 9.99 44.36
N LEU A 29 34.32 9.93 43.17
CA LEU A 29 35.50 9.11 42.92
C LEU A 29 36.82 9.91 42.92
N PHE A 30 36.79 11.18 42.49
CA PHE A 30 38.01 11.89 42.13
C PHE A 30 38.21 13.27 42.76
N TRP A 31 37.21 13.86 43.42
CA TRP A 31 37.32 15.22 43.94
C TRP A 31 38.24 15.34 45.16
N ASP A 32 38.11 14.41 46.12
CA ASP A 32 38.87 14.41 47.37
C ASP A 32 40.25 13.73 47.19
N ARG A 33 41.13 14.33 46.36
CA ARG A 33 42.55 13.93 46.25
C ARG A 33 43.37 14.56 47.38
N SER A 34 44.32 13.81 47.93
CA SER A 34 45.21 14.28 49.01
C SER A 34 46.07 15.49 48.63
N ARG A 35 46.41 15.66 47.34
CA ARG A 35 47.22 16.78 46.79
C ARG A 35 48.56 16.95 47.55
N GLY A 36 49.20 15.84 47.91
CA GLY A 36 50.46 15.83 48.65
C GLY A 36 50.34 16.17 50.15
N GLN A 37 49.12 16.35 50.67
CA GLN A 37 48.87 16.59 52.09
C GLN A 37 48.53 15.27 52.80
N ARG A 38 49.10 15.06 53.99
CA ARG A 38 48.78 13.91 54.86
C ARG A 38 47.38 14.10 55.45
N ARG A 39 46.39 13.33 54.99
CA ARG A 39 45.00 13.39 55.45
C ARG A 39 44.53 12.02 55.91
N CYS A 40 43.69 11.99 56.94
CA CYS A 40 43.08 10.74 57.38
C CYS A 40 42.08 10.22 56.32
N PRO A 41 42.13 8.94 55.90
CA PRO A 41 41.21 8.40 54.89
C PRO A 41 39.75 8.32 55.37
N LYS A 42 39.51 8.34 56.70
CA LYS A 42 38.17 8.19 57.30
C LYS A 42 37.44 9.53 57.43
N CYS A 43 38.07 10.53 58.05
CA CYS A 43 37.47 11.85 58.30
C CYS A 43 38.01 13.00 57.44
N TRP A 44 39.10 12.80 56.69
CA TRP A 44 39.76 13.81 55.85
C TRP A 44 40.48 14.96 56.58
N HIS A 45 40.60 14.88 57.90
CA HIS A 45 41.36 15.84 58.71
C HIS A 45 42.87 15.70 58.48
N HIS A 46 43.60 16.82 58.57
CA HIS A 46 45.06 16.84 58.43
C HIS A 46 45.74 16.12 59.59
N VAL A 47 46.69 15.23 59.31
CA VAL A 47 47.43 14.49 60.35
C VAL A 47 48.82 15.12 60.47
N GLN A 48 49.08 15.80 61.59
CA GLN A 48 50.34 16.52 61.84
C GLN A 48 51.37 15.72 62.64
N GLU A 49 50.95 14.67 63.36
CA GLU A 49 51.78 13.96 64.32
C GLU A 49 52.85 13.07 63.66
N ARG A 50 54.02 12.95 64.31
CA ARG A 50 55.08 12.00 63.94
C ARG A 50 54.82 10.65 64.60
N PHE A 51 55.07 9.60 63.83
CA PHE A 51 54.86 8.16 64.09
C PHE A 51 54.63 7.76 65.58
N PRO A 52 53.58 6.97 65.88
CA PRO A 52 52.57 6.41 64.96
C PRO A 52 51.57 7.47 64.48
N PHE A 53 51.08 7.34 63.23
CA PHE A 53 50.14 8.32 62.67
C PHE A 53 48.72 8.07 63.21
N ARG A 54 48.30 8.90 64.17
CA ARG A 54 46.95 8.89 64.75
C ARG A 54 46.16 10.13 64.31
N CYS A 55 44.91 9.94 63.93
CA CYS A 55 44.02 11.05 63.61
C CYS A 55 43.32 11.58 64.87
N ASN A 56 43.44 12.88 65.13
CA ASN A 56 42.92 13.53 66.34
C ASN A 56 41.40 13.67 66.37
N GLU A 57 40.73 13.54 65.22
CA GLU A 57 39.27 13.63 65.12
C GLU A 57 38.58 12.27 65.25
N CYS A 58 39.00 11.30 64.43
CA CYS A 58 38.28 10.02 64.32
C CYS A 58 39.01 8.82 64.93
N GLY A 59 40.20 9.03 65.50
CA GLY A 59 41.01 8.00 66.13
C GLY A 59 41.64 6.97 65.18
N TYR A 60 41.55 7.16 63.86
CA TYR A 60 42.17 6.26 62.88
C TYR A 60 43.69 6.17 63.08
N LEU A 61 44.21 4.96 63.21
CA LEU A 61 45.62 4.66 63.45
C LEU A 61 46.20 3.93 62.24
N THR A 62 47.32 4.40 61.68
CA THR A 62 48.07 3.70 60.63
C THR A 62 49.56 3.74 60.90
N ILE A 63 50.25 2.64 60.61
CA ILE A 63 51.71 2.54 60.68
C ILE A 63 52.38 2.97 59.37
N PHE A 64 51.65 2.91 58.24
CA PHE A 64 52.17 3.27 56.93
C PHE A 64 51.76 4.69 56.55
N GLU A 65 52.74 5.54 56.20
CA GLU A 65 52.53 6.90 55.74
C GLU A 65 51.77 6.94 54.39
N GLY A 66 52.02 5.96 53.52
CA GLY A 66 51.33 5.82 52.23
C GLY A 66 49.80 5.83 52.35
N ASN A 67 49.27 5.30 53.47
CA ASN A 67 47.83 5.26 53.70
C ASN A 67 47.20 6.65 53.92
N LEU A 68 47.99 7.66 54.27
CA LEU A 68 47.54 9.06 54.46
C LEU A 68 47.42 9.82 53.14
N PHE A 69 47.90 9.24 52.04
CA PHE A 69 47.80 9.82 50.70
C PHE A 69 46.67 9.21 49.87
N HIS A 70 45.94 8.22 50.39
CA HIS A 70 44.80 7.61 49.70
C HIS A 70 43.67 8.61 49.47
N THR A 71 43.14 8.62 48.25
CA THR A 71 41.95 9.38 47.85
C THR A 71 40.73 8.86 48.59
N ARG A 72 39.96 9.75 49.25
CA ARG A 72 38.68 9.36 49.86
C ARG A 72 37.64 9.17 48.77
N ARG A 73 37.23 7.92 48.55
CA ARG A 73 36.19 7.56 47.58
C ARG A 73 34.87 7.34 48.30
N ARG A 74 33.81 7.99 47.85
CA ARG A 74 32.46 7.86 48.41
C ARG A 74 31.69 6.77 47.66
N TYR A 75 32.10 5.52 47.84
CA TYR A 75 31.55 4.37 47.09
C TYR A 75 30.02 4.24 47.18
N GLY A 76 29.40 4.60 48.32
CA GLY A 76 27.93 4.60 48.45
C GLY A 76 27.25 5.57 47.47
N TRP A 77 27.76 6.79 47.34
CA TRP A 77 27.25 7.77 46.37
C TRP A 77 27.52 7.34 44.93
N ALA A 78 28.68 6.75 44.66
CA ALA A 78 28.98 6.18 43.35
C ALA A 78 28.00 5.06 42.97
N ALA A 79 27.68 4.16 43.92
CA ALA A 79 26.71 3.08 43.70
C ALA A 79 25.30 3.61 43.40
N ILE A 80 24.84 4.64 44.12
CA ILE A 80 23.55 5.29 43.86
C ILE A 80 23.52 5.93 42.46
N ALA A 81 24.58 6.66 42.09
CA ALA A 81 24.65 7.29 40.77
C ALA A 81 24.70 6.27 39.62
N ILE A 82 25.41 5.14 39.81
CA ILE A 82 25.40 4.01 38.85
C ILE A 82 24.01 3.39 38.75
N LEU A 83 23.35 3.14 39.88
CA LEU A 83 22.01 2.55 39.90
C LEU A 83 20.98 3.47 39.25
N ALA A 84 21.06 4.78 39.47
CA ALA A 84 20.24 5.77 38.80
C ALA A 84 20.48 5.77 37.27
N LEU A 85 21.74 5.67 36.84
CA LEU A 85 22.09 5.56 35.43
C LEU A 85 21.52 4.27 34.80
N MET A 86 21.67 3.12 35.46
CA MET A 86 21.15 1.83 34.99
C MET A 86 19.62 1.82 34.91
N THR A 87 18.95 2.41 35.90
CA THR A 87 17.48 2.48 35.91
C THR A 87 16.98 3.37 34.77
N GLY A 88 17.63 4.53 34.56
CA GLY A 88 17.31 5.42 33.45
C GLY A 88 17.53 4.79 32.08
N THR A 89 18.62 4.04 31.89
CA THR A 89 18.89 3.36 30.61
C THR A 89 17.98 2.17 30.36
N LEU A 90 17.62 1.40 31.38
CA LEU A 90 16.65 0.31 31.25
C LEU A 90 15.26 0.82 30.90
N TRP A 91 14.81 1.88 31.59
CA TRP A 91 13.53 2.52 31.26
C TRP A 91 13.53 3.08 29.83
N LEU A 92 14.60 3.77 29.42
CA LEU A 92 14.74 4.28 28.06
C LEU A 92 14.73 3.14 27.03
N ARG A 93 15.46 2.05 27.31
CA ARG A 93 15.48 0.86 26.44
C ARG A 93 14.09 0.23 26.29
N ASP A 94 13.34 0.10 27.39
CA ASP A 94 11.99 -0.45 27.38
C ASP A 94 11.06 0.40 26.49
N GLN A 95 11.07 1.73 26.67
CA GLN A 95 10.32 2.66 25.83
C GLN A 95 10.72 2.55 24.35
N LEU A 96 12.02 2.53 24.05
CA LEU A 96 12.53 2.40 22.68
C LEU A 96 12.15 1.06 22.03
N SER A 97 12.16 -0.02 22.80
CA SER A 97 11.82 -1.37 22.31
C SER A 97 10.33 -1.56 22.04
N THR A 98 9.47 -0.81 22.74
CA THR A 98 8.01 -0.97 22.65
C THR A 98 7.32 0.07 21.76
N ARG A 99 7.90 1.27 21.62
CA ARG A 99 7.25 2.42 20.96
C ARG A 99 8.02 3.03 19.77
N SER A 100 9.12 2.41 19.33
CA SER A 100 10.10 3.00 18.39
C SER A 100 10.75 4.27 18.95
N TRP A 101 11.93 4.60 18.44
CA TRP A 101 12.68 5.77 18.88
C TRP A 101 12.02 7.10 18.53
N TRP A 102 11.13 7.09 17.53
CA TRP A 102 10.31 8.24 17.14
C TRP A 102 9.33 8.68 18.23
N SER A 103 8.95 7.79 19.16
CA SER A 103 8.08 8.13 20.30
C SER A 103 8.69 9.13 21.28
N LEU A 104 10.00 9.32 21.25
CA LEU A 104 10.69 10.34 22.05
C LEU A 104 10.48 11.76 21.49
N PHE A 105 10.07 11.85 20.22
CA PHE A 105 9.81 13.10 19.56
C PHE A 105 8.31 13.38 19.54
N PRO A 106 7.92 14.66 19.61
CA PRO A 106 6.56 15.04 19.33
C PRO A 106 6.07 14.59 17.95
N ASP A 107 4.82 14.15 17.88
CA ASP A 107 4.16 13.81 16.62
C ASP A 107 4.33 14.91 15.57
N ARG A 108 4.11 16.19 15.92
CA ARG A 108 4.29 17.31 14.99
C ARG A 108 5.70 17.41 14.40
N MET A 109 6.74 17.03 15.15
CA MET A 109 8.12 17.02 14.66
C MET A 109 8.34 15.83 13.75
N VAL A 110 7.82 14.66 14.13
CA VAL A 110 7.89 13.45 13.30
C VAL A 110 7.14 13.65 11.98
N ILE A 111 5.96 14.27 12.02
CA ILE A 111 5.19 14.70 10.85
C ILE A 111 6.00 15.73 10.03
N ALA A 112 6.63 16.73 10.65
CA ALA A 112 7.48 17.68 9.92
C ALA A 112 8.72 17.03 9.28
N MET A 113 9.21 15.90 9.83
CA MET A 113 10.31 15.12 9.28
C MET A 113 9.86 14.07 8.26
N LEU A 114 8.55 13.82 8.11
CA LEU A 114 8.02 12.84 7.16
C LEU A 114 8.51 13.07 5.72
N PRO A 115 8.63 14.30 5.18
CA PRO A 115 9.22 14.51 3.86
C PRO A 115 10.66 14.00 3.72
N LEU A 116 11.44 13.94 4.80
CA LEU A 116 12.81 13.42 4.83
C LEU A 116 12.86 11.88 4.97
N ALA A 117 11.71 11.23 5.15
CA ALA A 117 11.60 9.78 5.16
C ALA A 117 11.72 9.24 3.74
N ASP A 118 12.94 9.20 3.24
CA ASP A 118 13.30 8.53 2.00
C ASP A 118 13.61 7.04 2.25
N ASP A 119 13.93 6.29 1.20
CA ASP A 119 14.31 4.87 1.26
C ASP A 119 15.62 4.61 2.07
N GLY A 120 16.26 5.65 2.60
CA GLY A 120 17.42 5.55 3.47
C GLY A 120 17.09 4.91 4.83
N GLU A 121 18.06 4.18 5.40
CA GLU A 121 17.85 3.38 6.62
C GLU A 121 17.37 4.21 7.83
N THR A 122 17.81 5.46 7.97
CA THR A 122 17.59 6.26 9.19
C THR A 122 16.14 6.70 9.38
N PHE A 123 15.42 7.06 8.32
CA PHE A 123 14.07 7.67 8.40
C PHE A 123 12.94 6.75 7.94
N ARG A 124 13.27 5.54 7.44
CA ARG A 124 12.32 4.57 6.89
C ARG A 124 11.21 4.15 7.87
N GLU A 125 11.46 4.27 9.17
CA GLU A 125 10.50 3.89 10.21
C GLU A 125 9.43 4.96 10.49
N ILE A 126 9.61 6.21 10.05
CA ILE A 126 8.67 7.31 10.34
C ILE A 126 7.24 6.97 9.88
N PRO A 127 7.00 6.55 8.62
CA PRO A 127 5.64 6.29 8.16
C PRO A 127 4.94 5.19 8.97
N LEU A 128 5.66 4.11 9.28
CA LEU A 128 5.14 3.00 10.07
C LEU A 128 4.83 3.43 11.51
N TYR A 129 5.69 4.25 12.11
CA TYR A 129 5.46 4.82 13.44
C TYR A 129 4.19 5.68 13.47
N LEU A 130 4.02 6.61 12.52
CA LEU A 130 2.85 7.47 12.44
C LEU A 130 1.56 6.67 12.20
N ALA A 131 1.60 5.67 11.33
CA ALA A 131 0.47 4.75 11.09
C ALA A 131 0.10 3.96 12.37
N ASN A 132 1.09 3.53 13.16
CA ASN A 132 0.85 2.87 14.45
C ASN A 132 0.25 3.81 15.49
N CYS A 133 0.66 5.09 15.52
CA CYS A 133 0.08 6.09 16.42
C CYS A 133 -1.41 6.33 16.11
N LEU A 134 -1.77 6.40 14.82
CA LEU A 134 -3.17 6.48 14.37
C LEU A 134 -3.96 5.24 14.80
N MET A 135 -3.42 4.05 14.57
CA MET A 135 -4.06 2.78 14.94
C MET A 135 -4.33 2.67 16.45
N ARG A 136 -3.43 3.19 17.28
CA ARG A 136 -3.57 3.20 18.75
C ARG A 136 -4.47 4.32 19.28
N GLY A 137 -4.88 5.27 18.42
CA GLY A 137 -5.61 6.46 18.84
C GLY A 137 -4.80 7.41 19.73
N GLU A 138 -3.46 7.36 19.64
CA GLU A 138 -2.57 8.19 20.47
C GLU A 138 -2.37 9.60 19.86
N MET A 139 -2.72 9.79 18.58
CA MET A 139 -2.53 11.04 17.85
C MET A 139 -3.73 11.98 18.00
N SER A 140 -3.47 13.23 18.41
CA SER A 140 -4.50 14.28 18.49
C SER A 140 -5.08 14.67 17.13
N ASP A 141 -6.34 15.10 17.08
CA ASP A 141 -7.05 15.51 15.85
C ASP A 141 -6.29 16.57 15.04
N ALA A 142 -5.73 17.59 15.69
CA ALA A 142 -4.95 18.63 15.03
C ALA A 142 -3.70 18.07 14.31
N ASN A 143 -3.03 17.06 14.89
CA ASN A 143 -1.89 16.41 14.26
C ASN A 143 -2.34 15.46 13.15
N ARG A 144 -3.48 14.80 13.30
CA ARG A 144 -4.08 13.95 12.27
C ARG A 144 -4.43 14.76 11.02
N LEU A 145 -5.09 15.91 11.17
CA LEU A 145 -5.38 16.82 10.06
C LEU A 145 -4.10 17.35 9.40
N ARG A 146 -3.07 17.65 10.19
CA ARG A 146 -1.77 18.08 9.67
C ARG A 146 -1.08 16.98 8.85
N LEU A 147 -1.17 15.74 9.33
CA LEU A 147 -0.63 14.57 8.67
C LEU A 147 -1.41 14.26 7.38
N LEU A 148 -2.73 14.32 7.41
CA LEU A 148 -3.58 14.20 6.22
C LEU A 148 -3.24 15.28 5.20
N SER A 149 -3.12 16.54 5.63
CA SER A 149 -2.71 17.65 4.77
C SER A 149 -1.37 17.37 4.10
N GLN A 150 -0.38 16.80 4.81
CA GLN A 150 0.88 16.40 4.18
C GLN A 150 0.70 15.27 3.18
N CYS A 151 -0.14 14.26 3.47
CA CYS A 151 -0.43 13.19 2.53
C CYS A 151 -1.08 13.73 1.25
N VAL A 152 -2.00 14.69 1.37
CA VAL A 152 -2.70 15.32 0.23
C VAL A 152 -1.74 16.08 -0.69
N HIS A 153 -0.78 16.81 -0.12
CA HIS A 153 0.19 17.56 -0.91
C HIS A 153 1.37 16.70 -1.38
N GLY A 154 1.64 15.58 -0.69
CA GLY A 154 2.84 14.77 -0.87
C GLY A 154 4.13 15.56 -0.56
N ASP A 155 5.23 15.13 -1.15
CA ASP A 155 6.50 15.86 -1.14
C ASP A 155 7.17 15.80 -2.53
N SER A 156 8.38 16.35 -2.66
CA SER A 156 9.08 16.44 -3.95
C SER A 156 9.52 15.09 -4.51
N TRP A 157 9.59 14.03 -3.70
CA TRP A 157 10.02 12.68 -4.09
C TRP A 157 8.85 11.70 -4.17
N ALA A 158 7.77 12.01 -3.47
CA ALA A 158 6.55 11.23 -3.38
C ALA A 158 5.36 12.14 -3.66
N THR A 159 5.18 12.51 -4.93
CA THR A 159 4.04 13.31 -5.38
C THR A 159 2.74 12.48 -5.33
N PRO A 160 1.57 13.07 -5.01
CA PRO A 160 0.30 12.36 -4.96
C PRO A 160 0.02 11.55 -6.24
N GLY A 161 -0.39 10.29 -6.10
CA GLY A 161 -0.64 9.38 -7.22
C GLY A 161 0.61 8.67 -7.80
N SER A 162 1.80 8.96 -7.27
CA SER A 162 3.05 8.24 -7.61
C SER A 162 3.22 6.94 -6.81
N TYR A 163 4.11 6.05 -7.29
CA TYR A 163 4.43 4.81 -6.56
C TYR A 163 5.23 5.08 -5.27
N GLN A 164 6.06 6.12 -5.28
CA GLN A 164 6.79 6.59 -4.10
C GLN A 164 5.81 7.07 -3.02
N TRP A 165 4.78 7.81 -3.43
CA TRP A 165 3.69 8.20 -2.53
C TRP A 165 2.96 6.99 -1.96
N LEU A 166 2.69 5.97 -2.79
CA LEU A 166 2.07 4.73 -2.32
C LEU A 166 2.88 4.08 -1.20
N ASN A 167 4.19 3.93 -1.37
CA ASN A 167 5.04 3.28 -0.36
C ASN A 167 5.16 4.11 0.93
N LYS A 168 5.14 5.43 0.80
CA LYS A 168 5.39 6.36 1.92
C LYS A 168 4.13 6.73 2.70
N PHE A 169 3.05 7.09 2.02
CA PHE A 169 1.86 7.71 2.64
C PHE A 169 0.64 6.79 2.69
N ALA A 170 0.51 5.79 1.80
CA ALA A 170 -0.74 5.03 1.68
C ALA A 170 -1.16 4.33 2.97
N SER A 171 -0.21 3.74 3.70
CA SER A 171 -0.51 3.07 4.98
C SER A 171 -1.00 4.05 6.04
N ILE A 172 -0.55 5.30 6.02
CA ILE A 172 -0.99 6.34 6.95
C ILE A 172 -2.43 6.72 6.63
N VAL A 173 -2.71 7.04 5.36
CA VAL A 173 -4.05 7.42 4.89
C VAL A 173 -5.07 6.31 5.18
N GLU A 174 -4.72 5.05 4.90
CA GLU A 174 -5.57 3.89 5.25
C GLU A 174 -5.90 3.84 6.75
N LYS A 175 -4.97 4.23 7.63
CA LYS A 175 -5.25 4.27 9.08
C LYS A 175 -6.05 5.50 9.51
N ILE A 176 -5.95 6.62 8.80
CA ILE A 176 -6.80 7.79 9.06
C ILE A 176 -8.27 7.45 8.81
N ASP A 177 -8.53 6.75 7.69
CA ASP A 177 -9.87 6.30 7.29
C ASP A 177 -10.41 5.20 8.23
N LEU A 178 -9.62 4.14 8.48
CA LEU A 178 -10.08 2.99 9.27
C LEU A 178 -10.20 3.24 10.78
N PHE A 179 -9.43 4.18 11.34
CA PHE A 179 -9.38 4.43 12.79
C PHE A 179 -9.78 5.87 13.08
N PRO A 180 -11.07 6.23 13.00
CA PRO A 180 -11.53 7.56 13.39
C PRO A 180 -11.13 7.87 14.85
N PRO A 181 -11.04 9.15 15.24
CA PRO A 181 -10.57 9.50 16.57
C PRO A 181 -11.48 8.91 17.66
N THR A 182 -10.88 8.51 18.79
CA THR A 182 -11.55 7.75 19.85
C THR A 182 -12.38 8.61 20.81
N ALA A 183 -12.17 9.93 20.81
CA ALA A 183 -12.97 10.90 21.53
C ALA A 183 -14.15 11.38 20.66
N PRO A 184 -15.24 11.92 21.22
CA PRO A 184 -16.26 12.60 20.42
C PRO A 184 -15.61 13.75 19.65
N VAL A 185 -15.43 13.53 18.35
CA VAL A 185 -14.89 14.50 17.40
C VAL A 185 -16.00 15.47 17.05
N SER A 186 -15.67 16.74 16.83
CA SER A 186 -16.64 17.66 16.24
C SER A 186 -16.96 17.23 14.81
N ASP A 187 -18.23 17.35 14.40
CA ASP A 187 -18.64 17.08 13.01
C ASP A 187 -17.73 17.81 12.01
N ALA A 188 -17.32 19.04 12.32
CA ALA A 188 -16.38 19.82 11.51
C ALA A 188 -15.02 19.15 11.26
N THR A 189 -14.44 18.46 12.26
CA THR A 189 -13.16 17.76 12.07
C THR A 189 -13.34 16.50 11.23
N MET A 190 -14.48 15.81 11.35
CA MET A 190 -14.79 14.69 10.45
C MET A 190 -14.99 15.17 9.01
N ASP A 191 -15.70 16.28 8.80
CA ASP A 191 -15.88 16.91 7.49
C ASP A 191 -14.53 17.30 6.86
N GLU A 192 -13.61 17.87 7.64
CA GLU A 192 -12.25 18.21 7.17
C GLU A 192 -11.43 16.96 6.77
N ILE A 193 -11.58 15.85 7.51
CA ILE A 193 -10.94 14.57 7.17
C ILE A 193 -11.51 14.04 5.86
N GLU A 194 -12.83 14.00 5.72
CA GLU A 194 -13.48 13.52 4.49
C GLU A 194 -13.11 14.37 3.28
N GLN A 195 -13.09 15.70 3.43
CA GLN A 195 -12.65 16.61 2.38
C GLN A 195 -11.19 16.39 1.98
N GLY A 196 -10.31 16.17 2.97
CA GLY A 196 -8.90 15.85 2.73
C GLY A 196 -8.72 14.52 2.00
N LEU A 197 -9.45 13.47 2.41
CA LEU A 197 -9.44 12.17 1.74
C LEU A 197 -9.98 12.27 0.31
N ASN A 198 -11.06 13.04 0.10
CA ASN A 198 -11.66 13.27 -1.22
C ASN A 198 -10.69 14.01 -2.18
N ALA A 199 -9.79 14.84 -1.65
CA ALA A 199 -8.79 15.58 -2.41
C ALA A 199 -7.58 14.75 -2.85
N LEU A 200 -7.44 13.50 -2.37
CA LEU A 200 -6.30 12.65 -2.71
C LEU A 200 -6.36 12.20 -4.17
N ALA A 201 -5.22 12.32 -4.86
CA ALA A 201 -5.06 11.71 -6.18
C ALA A 201 -4.95 10.18 -6.06
N PRO A 202 -5.58 9.42 -6.97
CA PRO A 202 -5.45 7.98 -6.98
C PRO A 202 -4.07 7.58 -7.50
N VAL A 203 -3.57 6.43 -7.05
CA VAL A 203 -2.41 5.78 -7.65
C VAL A 203 -2.91 4.88 -8.77
N ILE A 204 -2.65 5.31 -10.01
CA ILE A 204 -2.96 4.52 -11.19
C ILE A 204 -1.73 3.71 -11.62
N ILE A 205 -1.89 2.40 -11.78
CA ILE A 205 -0.89 1.47 -12.26
C ILE A 205 -1.40 0.85 -13.55
N LEU A 206 -0.62 0.98 -14.62
CA LEU A 206 -0.91 0.34 -15.89
C LEU A 206 -0.17 -1.00 -15.93
N ASP A 207 -0.92 -2.11 -15.92
CA ASP A 207 -0.37 -3.44 -16.16
C ASP A 207 -0.54 -3.78 -17.65
N MET A 208 0.59 -3.79 -18.34
CA MET A 208 0.70 -4.11 -19.76
C MET A 208 2.01 -4.86 -19.98
N PRO A 209 2.09 -5.74 -20.99
CA PRO A 209 3.34 -6.39 -21.32
C PRO A 209 4.30 -5.43 -22.02
N LEU A 210 5.59 -5.56 -21.72
CA LEU A 210 6.65 -4.79 -22.39
C LEU A 210 6.79 -5.17 -23.87
N LYS A 211 6.37 -6.39 -24.24
CA LYS A 211 6.37 -6.89 -25.62
C LYS A 211 4.97 -7.35 -25.98
N TRP A 212 4.48 -6.93 -27.14
CA TRP A 212 3.17 -7.36 -27.66
C TRP A 212 3.36 -8.06 -29.00
N ASN A 213 3.02 -9.35 -29.05
CA ASN A 213 3.33 -10.20 -30.20
C ASN A 213 2.19 -10.31 -31.21
N SER A 214 1.29 -9.32 -31.24
CA SER A 214 0.11 -9.31 -32.10
C SER A 214 -0.11 -7.95 -32.75
N VAL A 215 -0.62 -7.92 -33.98
CA VAL A 215 -1.19 -6.69 -34.59
C VAL A 215 -2.62 -6.44 -34.10
N GLU A 216 -3.12 -7.26 -33.19
CA GLU A 216 -4.43 -7.11 -32.58
C GLU A 216 -4.47 -5.96 -31.57
N PRO A 217 -5.69 -5.53 -31.19
CA PRO A 217 -5.89 -4.52 -30.17
C PRO A 217 -5.15 -4.85 -28.87
N ILE A 218 -4.48 -3.84 -28.31
CA ILE A 218 -3.71 -3.93 -27.07
C ILE A 218 -4.62 -3.59 -25.90
N PHE A 219 -4.66 -4.47 -24.91
CA PHE A 219 -5.44 -4.26 -23.71
C PHE A 219 -4.51 -3.87 -22.57
N ILE A 220 -4.72 -2.67 -22.04
CA ILE A 220 -4.02 -2.17 -20.86
C ILE A 220 -4.93 -2.34 -19.67
N SER A 221 -4.50 -3.15 -18.70
CA SER A 221 -5.21 -3.26 -17.43
C SER A 221 -4.84 -2.05 -16.57
N VAL A 222 -5.83 -1.26 -16.20
CA VAL A 222 -5.67 -0.08 -15.36
C VAL A 222 -6.09 -0.44 -13.95
N ASN A 223 -5.12 -0.53 -13.06
CA ASN A 223 -5.34 -0.72 -11.63
C ASN A 223 -5.36 0.65 -10.94
N VAL A 224 -6.48 0.99 -10.33
CA VAL A 224 -6.70 2.24 -9.62
C VAL A 224 -6.71 1.94 -8.12
N MET A 225 -5.74 2.49 -7.42
CA MET A 225 -5.71 2.49 -5.97
C MET A 225 -6.12 3.85 -5.45
N ASP A 226 -7.12 3.87 -4.58
CA ASP A 226 -7.69 5.12 -4.08
C ASP A 226 -7.99 5.04 -2.58
N TRP A 227 -8.22 6.21 -1.99
CA TRP A 227 -8.53 6.41 -0.57
C TRP A 227 -9.72 7.37 -0.41
N TRP A 228 -10.57 7.44 -1.43
CA TRP A 228 -11.73 8.32 -1.38
C TRP A 228 -12.78 7.73 -0.43
N PRO A 229 -13.48 8.59 0.33
CA PRO A 229 -14.57 8.15 1.19
C PRO A 229 -15.57 7.25 0.46
N ALA A 230 -16.14 6.31 1.21
CA ALA A 230 -17.03 5.30 0.67
C ALA A 230 -18.17 5.90 -0.18
N LEU A 231 -18.72 7.01 0.28
CA LEU A 231 -19.86 7.66 -0.34
C LEU A 231 -19.48 8.55 -1.55
N SER A 232 -18.19 8.74 -1.85
CA SER A 232 -17.76 9.59 -2.97
C SER A 232 -18.20 9.00 -4.31
N GLU A 233 -18.85 9.84 -5.13
CA GLU A 233 -19.06 9.59 -6.54
C GLU A 233 -17.78 9.92 -7.29
N VAL A 234 -17.16 8.91 -7.90
CA VAL A 234 -15.89 9.06 -8.59
C VAL A 234 -16.06 8.75 -10.07
N THR A 235 -15.51 9.62 -10.91
CA THR A 235 -15.38 9.38 -12.34
C THR A 235 -13.92 9.37 -12.77
N LEU A 236 -13.59 8.49 -13.71
CA LEU A 236 -12.30 8.48 -14.40
C LEU A 236 -12.53 8.64 -15.90
N ARG A 237 -11.60 9.32 -16.58
CA ARG A 237 -11.65 9.55 -18.03
C ARG A 237 -10.24 9.66 -18.60
N VAL A 238 -9.97 9.00 -19.73
CA VAL A 238 -8.73 9.25 -20.48
C VAL A 238 -8.85 10.60 -21.16
N THR A 239 -7.91 11.52 -20.93
CA THR A 239 -7.96 12.87 -21.52
C THR A 239 -6.96 13.07 -22.63
N ALA A 240 -5.84 12.35 -22.60
CA ALA A 240 -4.82 12.41 -23.63
C ALA A 240 -4.06 11.09 -23.73
N VAL A 241 -3.64 10.78 -24.95
CA VAL A 241 -2.70 9.71 -25.27
C VAL A 241 -1.63 10.35 -26.15
N ASN A 242 -0.45 10.59 -25.58
CA ASN A 242 0.65 11.30 -26.23
C ASN A 242 1.69 10.30 -26.73
N ASP A 243 2.23 10.54 -27.93
CA ASP A 243 3.32 9.76 -28.54
C ASP A 243 3.06 8.26 -28.73
N ILE A 244 1.79 7.83 -28.62
CA ILE A 244 1.33 6.49 -28.98
C ILE A 244 0.41 6.64 -30.19
N PRO A 245 0.65 5.90 -31.30
CA PRO A 245 -0.12 6.04 -32.52
C PRO A 245 -1.50 5.36 -32.39
N VAL A 246 -2.42 6.03 -31.69
CA VAL A 246 -3.83 5.63 -31.61
C VAL A 246 -4.63 6.21 -32.77
N THR A 247 -5.61 5.45 -33.25
CA THR A 247 -6.55 5.94 -34.26
C THR A 247 -7.41 7.07 -33.67
N ALA A 248 -7.89 8.00 -34.51
CA ALA A 248 -8.77 9.07 -34.04
C ALA A 248 -10.05 8.52 -33.38
N SER A 249 -10.61 7.44 -33.94
CA SER A 249 -11.77 6.74 -33.38
C SER A 249 -11.49 6.08 -32.04
N ALA A 250 -10.29 5.51 -31.83
CA ALA A 250 -9.90 4.99 -30.53
C ALA A 250 -9.77 6.10 -29.50
N LEU A 251 -9.08 7.19 -29.84
CA LEU A 251 -8.93 8.32 -28.94
C LEU A 251 -10.30 8.95 -28.59
N GLU A 252 -11.18 9.11 -29.57
CA GLU A 252 -12.55 9.58 -29.35
C GLU A 252 -13.30 8.62 -28.41
N ARG A 253 -13.27 7.31 -28.67
CA ARG A 253 -13.88 6.31 -27.77
C ARG A 253 -13.32 6.42 -26.35
N LEU A 254 -12.00 6.39 -26.18
CA LEU A 254 -11.34 6.43 -24.86
C LEU A 254 -11.64 7.71 -24.08
N THR A 255 -11.81 8.84 -24.78
CA THR A 255 -12.12 10.14 -24.15
C THR A 255 -13.60 10.29 -23.78
N HIS A 256 -14.49 9.50 -24.37
CA HIS A 256 -15.91 9.47 -24.03
C HIS A 256 -16.26 8.37 -23.03
N GLU A 257 -15.46 7.32 -22.92
CA GLU A 257 -15.59 6.29 -21.89
C GLU A 257 -15.40 6.93 -20.50
N VAL A 258 -16.46 6.88 -19.68
CA VAL A 258 -16.45 7.33 -18.28
C VAL A 258 -16.61 6.11 -17.39
N TRP A 259 -15.64 5.91 -16.51
CA TRP A 259 -15.69 4.84 -15.52
C TRP A 259 -16.20 5.39 -14.20
N GLN A 260 -17.21 4.75 -13.63
CA GLN A 260 -17.75 5.10 -12.32
C GLN A 260 -17.48 4.03 -11.27
N ARG A 261 -17.23 4.48 -10.03
CA ARG A 261 -17.03 3.59 -8.88
C ARG A 261 -18.32 2.84 -8.60
N ALA A 262 -18.26 1.52 -8.71
CA ALA A 262 -19.44 0.67 -8.71
C ALA A 262 -20.00 0.39 -7.31
N THR A 263 -19.20 0.54 -6.25
CA THR A 263 -19.62 0.31 -4.85
C THR A 263 -18.84 1.15 -3.87
N ALA A 264 -19.52 1.57 -2.80
CA ALA A 264 -18.99 2.42 -1.74
C ALA A 264 -17.91 1.76 -0.85
N ALA A 265 -17.84 0.43 -0.78
CA ALA A 265 -17.15 -0.20 0.35
C ALA A 265 -15.71 -0.68 0.05
N ASN A 266 -14.76 -0.12 0.82
CA ASN A 266 -13.39 -0.60 1.13
C ASN A 266 -12.55 -1.12 -0.04
N ALA A 267 -12.74 -0.51 -1.20
CA ALA A 267 -12.14 -0.96 -2.45
C ALA A 267 -10.91 -0.14 -2.87
N ASN A 268 -9.84 -0.12 -2.07
CA ASN A 268 -8.61 0.65 -2.35
C ASN A 268 -7.79 0.13 -3.57
N ASN A 269 -8.38 -0.76 -4.37
CA ASN A 269 -7.78 -1.31 -5.57
C ASN A 269 -8.92 -1.82 -6.47
N THR A 270 -9.13 -1.16 -7.60
CA THR A 270 -10.14 -1.47 -8.60
C THR A 270 -9.45 -1.60 -9.96
N THR A 271 -10.00 -2.37 -10.89
CA THR A 271 -9.35 -2.62 -12.18
C THR A 271 -10.35 -2.51 -13.32
N PHE A 272 -9.93 -1.87 -14.41
CA PHE A 272 -10.64 -1.86 -15.69
C PHE A 272 -9.66 -2.03 -16.84
N THR A 273 -10.15 -2.19 -18.06
CA THR A 273 -9.31 -2.36 -19.24
C THR A 273 -9.53 -1.22 -20.21
N ILE A 274 -8.43 -0.63 -20.67
CA ILE A 274 -8.41 0.30 -21.79
C ILE A 274 -8.01 -0.50 -23.03
N ASN A 275 -8.84 -0.42 -24.07
CA ASN A 275 -8.57 -1.04 -25.35
C ASN A 275 -7.93 -0.02 -26.30
N PHE A 276 -6.66 -0.24 -26.60
CA PHE A 276 -5.98 0.39 -27.73
C PHE A 276 -6.27 -0.46 -28.96
N ASP A 277 -6.63 0.16 -30.08
CA ASP A 277 -6.70 -0.55 -31.36
C ASP A 277 -5.33 -1.17 -31.73
N SER A 278 -5.21 -1.74 -32.92
CA SER A 278 -3.93 -2.23 -33.43
C SER A 278 -2.87 -1.11 -33.47
N LEU A 279 -1.75 -1.28 -32.77
CA LEU A 279 -0.57 -0.45 -32.95
C LEU A 279 0.29 -1.02 -34.09
N PRO A 280 0.98 -0.17 -34.89
CA PRO A 280 1.94 -0.63 -35.87
C PRO A 280 3.13 -1.32 -35.20
N VAL A 281 3.80 -2.22 -35.92
CA VAL A 281 5.03 -2.89 -35.46
C VAL A 281 6.11 -1.86 -35.14
N GLY A 282 6.73 -1.98 -33.96
CA GLY A 282 7.77 -1.08 -33.48
C GLY A 282 7.67 -0.81 -31.97
N THR A 283 8.65 -0.09 -31.45
CA THR A 283 8.68 0.35 -30.05
C THR A 283 7.95 1.69 -29.91
N HIS A 284 6.93 1.72 -29.06
CA HIS A 284 6.13 2.90 -28.76
C HIS A 284 6.41 3.33 -27.32
N ASN A 285 6.89 4.56 -27.17
CA ASN A 285 7.08 5.22 -25.89
C ASN A 285 6.20 6.45 -25.86
N GLY A 286 5.32 6.54 -24.87
CA GLY A 286 4.44 7.69 -24.75
C GLY A 286 3.81 7.75 -23.38
N GLU A 287 2.73 8.50 -23.28
CA GLU A 287 2.06 8.78 -22.01
C GLU A 287 0.54 8.73 -22.15
N ILE A 288 -0.14 8.18 -21.15
CA ILE A 288 -1.58 8.25 -21.01
C ILE A 288 -1.89 9.18 -19.84
N SER A 289 -2.73 10.17 -20.08
CA SER A 289 -3.27 11.05 -19.03
C SER A 289 -4.70 10.64 -18.71
N ILE A 290 -4.96 10.37 -17.43
CA ILE A 290 -6.26 9.98 -16.91
C ILE A 290 -6.70 11.08 -15.95
N ALA A 291 -7.78 11.78 -16.31
CA ALA A 291 -8.45 12.69 -15.39
C ALA A 291 -9.32 11.91 -14.41
N TRP A 292 -9.39 12.42 -13.20
CA TRP A 292 -10.26 11.91 -12.15
C TRP A 292 -11.05 13.07 -11.55
N GLU A 293 -12.31 12.80 -11.20
CA GLU A 293 -13.18 13.72 -10.48
C GLU A 293 -13.85 12.96 -9.34
N SER A 294 -13.89 13.54 -8.15
CA SER A 294 -14.49 12.93 -6.95
C SER A 294 -15.41 13.92 -6.25
N ASN A 295 -16.66 13.52 -6.06
CA ASN A 295 -17.72 14.31 -5.46
C ASN A 295 -18.23 13.63 -4.19
N LEU A 296 -18.16 14.31 -3.05
CA LEU A 296 -18.88 13.87 -1.86
C LEU A 296 -20.38 14.20 -2.02
N PRO A 297 -21.28 13.29 -1.62
CA PRO A 297 -22.72 13.53 -1.70
C PRO A 297 -23.12 14.62 -0.70
N ALA A 298 -24.16 15.38 -1.05
CA ALA A 298 -24.65 16.53 -0.27
C ALA A 298 -25.23 16.18 1.13
N SER A 299 -25.14 14.92 1.56
CA SER A 299 -25.64 14.45 2.85
C SER A 299 -24.62 14.56 3.99
N THR A 300 -23.37 14.87 3.70
CA THR A 300 -22.40 15.28 4.72
C THR A 300 -22.61 16.76 5.01
N ASN A 301 -22.50 17.19 6.26
CA ASN A 301 -22.55 18.62 6.63
C ASN A 301 -21.40 19.43 6.00
N ALA A 302 -20.57 18.77 5.17
CA ALA A 302 -19.61 19.36 4.27
C ALA A 302 -20.23 20.53 3.48
N PRO A 303 -19.54 21.68 3.44
CA PRO A 303 -20.01 22.83 2.67
C PRO A 303 -20.21 22.42 1.20
N LEU A 304 -21.31 22.92 0.60
CA LEU A 304 -21.63 22.75 -0.82
C LEU A 304 -20.36 22.86 -1.68
N GLY A 305 -19.90 21.74 -2.27
CA GLY A 305 -18.85 21.76 -3.29
C GLY A 305 -17.47 21.17 -2.92
N SER A 306 -17.38 20.13 -2.10
CA SER A 306 -16.17 19.29 -2.02
C SER A 306 -16.01 18.41 -3.26
N HIS A 307 -15.81 19.08 -4.40
CA HIS A 307 -15.48 18.51 -5.69
C HIS A 307 -13.95 18.57 -5.84
N ALA A 308 -13.30 17.42 -5.89
CA ALA A 308 -11.88 17.31 -6.19
C ALA A 308 -11.69 16.80 -7.62
N LYS A 309 -10.65 17.30 -8.30
CA LYS A 309 -10.26 16.79 -9.60
C LYS A 309 -8.76 16.90 -9.81
N GLY A 310 -8.24 16.04 -10.68
CA GLY A 310 -6.85 16.08 -11.09
C GLY A 310 -6.61 15.25 -12.33
N VAL A 311 -5.34 15.21 -12.75
CA VAL A 311 -4.89 14.39 -13.87
C VAL A 311 -3.67 13.61 -13.42
N VAL A 312 -3.67 12.31 -13.68
CA VAL A 312 -2.54 11.42 -13.44
C VAL A 312 -2.00 10.98 -14.79
N THR A 313 -0.72 11.23 -15.04
CA THR A 313 -0.03 10.83 -16.27
C THR A 313 0.84 9.60 -15.99
N LYS A 314 0.77 8.60 -16.87
CA LYS A 314 1.52 7.35 -16.77
C LYS A 314 2.22 7.05 -18.08
N SER A 315 3.51 6.77 -17.98
CA SER A 315 4.31 6.37 -19.13
C SER A 315 3.90 4.98 -19.60
N VAL A 316 3.90 4.81 -20.91
CA VAL A 316 3.64 3.56 -21.63
C VAL A 316 4.88 3.26 -22.44
N ASN A 317 5.40 2.05 -22.30
CA ASN A 317 6.49 1.54 -23.13
C ASN A 317 6.10 0.14 -23.58
N ILE A 318 5.83 0.00 -24.88
CA ILE A 318 5.40 -1.24 -25.48
C ILE A 318 6.12 -1.48 -26.79
N ASP A 319 6.70 -2.67 -26.92
CA ASP A 319 7.39 -3.11 -28.12
C ASP A 319 6.49 -4.09 -28.89
N VAL A 320 5.87 -3.59 -29.96
CA VAL A 320 4.94 -4.34 -30.80
C VAL A 320 5.73 -5.11 -31.83
N GLN A 321 5.71 -6.42 -31.72
CA GLN A 321 6.41 -7.34 -32.61
C GLN A 321 5.50 -7.75 -33.77
N PRO A 322 6.07 -8.02 -34.96
CA PRO A 322 5.28 -8.57 -36.05
C PRO A 322 4.72 -9.93 -35.62
N THR A 323 3.43 -10.16 -35.88
CA THR A 323 2.76 -11.43 -35.61
C THR A 323 3.36 -12.52 -36.51
N LYS A 324 4.47 -13.12 -36.09
CA LYS A 324 5.24 -14.08 -36.90
C LYS A 324 5.21 -15.50 -36.35
N GLU A 325 5.04 -15.68 -35.05
CA GLU A 325 5.10 -17.02 -34.46
C GLU A 325 3.78 -17.76 -34.70
N ILE A 326 3.81 -18.79 -35.53
CA ILE A 326 2.68 -19.70 -35.71
C ILE A 326 2.56 -20.52 -34.43
N LEU A 327 1.46 -20.36 -33.69
CA LEU A 327 1.19 -21.16 -32.52
C LEU A 327 0.55 -22.48 -32.97
N SER A 328 1.17 -23.60 -32.63
CA SER A 328 0.61 -24.91 -32.97
C SER A 328 -0.56 -25.24 -32.02
N PRO A 329 -1.75 -25.60 -32.52
CA PRO A 329 -2.86 -25.98 -31.67
C PRO A 329 -2.53 -27.26 -30.90
N ILE A 330 -2.82 -27.27 -29.60
CA ILE A 330 -2.74 -28.47 -28.75
C ILE A 330 -4.05 -28.65 -27.98
N SER A 331 -4.59 -29.86 -28.02
CA SER A 331 -5.72 -30.27 -27.17
C SER A 331 -5.61 -31.77 -26.91
N ASN A 332 -5.72 -32.16 -25.64
CA ASN A 332 -5.75 -33.54 -25.20
C ASN A 332 -6.59 -33.62 -23.91
N SER A 333 -7.01 -34.82 -23.51
CA SER A 333 -7.91 -35.00 -22.37
C SER A 333 -7.34 -34.52 -21.04
N GLU A 334 -6.01 -34.57 -20.86
CA GLU A 334 -5.34 -34.11 -19.64
C GLU A 334 -5.33 -32.58 -19.54
N LEU A 335 -5.00 -31.88 -20.63
CA LEU A 335 -5.10 -30.43 -20.74
C LEU A 335 -6.53 -29.93 -20.57
N ASP A 336 -7.49 -30.59 -21.21
CA ASP A 336 -8.90 -30.25 -21.08
C ASP A 336 -9.38 -30.43 -19.63
N ALA A 337 -8.89 -31.45 -18.92
CA ALA A 337 -9.17 -31.64 -17.50
C ALA A 337 -8.55 -30.54 -16.63
N LEU A 338 -7.31 -30.12 -16.90
CA LEU A 338 -6.68 -28.99 -16.22
C LEU A 338 -7.43 -27.68 -16.45
N VAL A 339 -7.92 -27.44 -17.67
CA VAL A 339 -8.74 -26.26 -17.98
C VAL A 339 -10.07 -26.32 -17.22
N LYS A 340 -10.74 -27.48 -17.15
CA LYS A 340 -11.94 -27.63 -16.31
C LYS A 340 -11.67 -27.29 -14.85
N GLU A 341 -10.62 -27.89 -14.28
CA GLU A 341 -10.20 -27.64 -12.89
C GLU A 341 -9.85 -26.17 -12.65
N ALA A 342 -9.20 -25.53 -13.64
CA ALA A 342 -8.86 -24.12 -13.58
C ALA A 342 -10.09 -23.22 -13.47
N PHE A 343 -11.29 -23.65 -13.88
CA PHE A 343 -12.51 -22.84 -13.78
C PHE A 343 -13.46 -23.30 -12.68
N GLU A 344 -13.05 -24.18 -11.76
CA GLU A 344 -13.86 -24.52 -10.59
C GLU A 344 -13.87 -23.36 -9.54
N PRO A 345 -15.01 -23.08 -8.88
CA PRO A 345 -16.32 -23.73 -9.01
C PRO A 345 -17.16 -23.31 -10.22
N GLY A 346 -16.78 -22.29 -10.99
CA GLY A 346 -17.53 -21.82 -12.16
C GLY A 346 -17.89 -20.35 -12.02
N LEU A 347 -19.12 -20.07 -11.58
CA LEU A 347 -19.61 -18.71 -11.37
C LEU A 347 -19.67 -18.38 -9.88
N ILE A 348 -19.16 -17.22 -9.49
CA ILE A 348 -19.33 -16.65 -8.16
C ILE A 348 -20.42 -15.59 -8.24
N ARG A 349 -21.37 -15.65 -7.29
CA ARG A 349 -22.42 -14.64 -7.12
C ARG A 349 -22.29 -13.97 -5.75
N TRP A 350 -22.38 -12.65 -5.74
CA TRP A 350 -22.46 -11.84 -4.52
C TRP A 350 -23.90 -11.33 -4.32
N PRO A 351 -24.35 -11.22 -3.06
CA PRO A 351 -25.72 -10.79 -2.77
C PRO A 351 -25.98 -9.35 -3.21
N GLU A 352 -24.97 -8.48 -3.19
CA GLU A 352 -25.09 -7.04 -3.46
C GLU A 352 -23.95 -6.51 -4.36
N GLY A 353 -24.11 -5.27 -4.84
CA GLY A 353 -23.14 -4.54 -5.66
C GLY A 353 -23.47 -4.51 -7.16
N ASN A 354 -22.86 -3.58 -7.92
CA ASN A 354 -23.14 -3.41 -9.35
C ASN A 354 -22.53 -4.51 -10.25
N ALA A 355 -21.57 -5.28 -9.75
CA ALA A 355 -20.92 -6.38 -10.46
C ALA A 355 -21.10 -7.69 -9.68
N ARG A 356 -22.34 -8.21 -9.61
CA ARG A 356 -22.73 -9.34 -8.75
C ARG A 356 -22.18 -10.69 -9.19
N HIS A 357 -21.62 -10.79 -10.40
CA HIS A 357 -21.22 -12.06 -11.00
C HIS A 357 -19.79 -12.01 -11.51
N ALA A 358 -19.02 -13.08 -11.28
CA ALA A 358 -17.71 -13.27 -11.87
C ALA A 358 -17.42 -14.74 -12.11
N PHE A 359 -16.64 -15.06 -13.14
CA PHE A 359 -16.08 -16.40 -13.27
C PHE A 359 -14.97 -16.59 -12.24
N SER A 360 -14.99 -17.70 -11.51
CA SER A 360 -13.85 -18.17 -10.75
C SER A 360 -12.88 -18.84 -11.69
N TYR A 361 -11.62 -18.43 -11.66
CA TYR A 361 -10.58 -19.18 -12.35
C TYR A 361 -9.24 -19.15 -11.61
N GLN A 362 -8.44 -20.20 -11.83
CA GLN A 362 -7.25 -20.56 -11.08
C GLN A 362 -6.11 -20.88 -12.07
N PRO A 363 -5.44 -19.86 -12.62
CA PRO A 363 -4.41 -20.00 -13.65
C PRO A 363 -3.23 -20.89 -13.21
N TYR A 364 -2.97 -20.95 -11.91
CA TYR A 364 -1.91 -21.78 -11.35
C TYR A 364 -2.12 -23.29 -11.58
N LYS A 365 -3.34 -23.74 -11.91
CA LYS A 365 -3.59 -25.14 -12.29
C LYS A 365 -2.82 -25.55 -13.55
N THR A 366 -2.50 -24.59 -14.42
CA THR A 366 -1.68 -24.81 -15.62
C THR A 366 -0.20 -24.47 -15.41
N SER A 367 0.29 -24.38 -14.17
CA SER A 367 1.65 -23.88 -13.89
C SER A 367 2.77 -24.93 -13.94
N SER A 368 2.53 -26.12 -14.47
CA SER A 368 3.55 -27.17 -14.60
C SER A 368 4.57 -26.82 -15.68
N SER A 369 5.85 -27.14 -15.47
CA SER A 369 6.92 -26.80 -16.44
C SER A 369 6.73 -27.44 -17.82
N GLU A 370 5.96 -28.52 -17.91
CA GLU A 370 5.58 -29.16 -19.19
C GLU A 370 4.73 -28.23 -20.07
N LEU A 371 4.06 -27.24 -19.46
CA LEU A 371 3.21 -26.26 -20.12
C LEU A 371 3.91 -24.92 -20.34
N ASP A 372 5.22 -24.80 -20.08
CA ASP A 372 5.97 -23.53 -20.24
C ASP A 372 5.87 -22.97 -21.68
N ALA A 373 5.63 -23.82 -22.69
CA ALA A 373 5.51 -23.44 -24.10
C ALA A 373 4.06 -23.23 -24.59
N VAL A 374 3.07 -23.43 -23.72
CA VAL A 374 1.64 -23.40 -24.05
C VAL A 374 1.01 -22.08 -23.60
N ALA A 375 0.35 -21.37 -24.52
CA ALA A 375 -0.51 -20.24 -24.20
C ALA A 375 -1.98 -20.68 -24.06
N PHE A 376 -2.66 -20.12 -23.06
CA PHE A 376 -4.08 -20.29 -22.86
C PHE A 376 -4.77 -18.97 -23.22
N GLY A 377 -5.45 -18.93 -24.35
CA GLY A 377 -6.39 -17.87 -24.70
C GLY A 377 -7.77 -18.50 -24.84
N MET A 378 -8.76 -17.98 -24.14
CA MET A 378 -10.03 -18.67 -23.96
C MET A 378 -11.21 -17.71 -23.97
N ILE A 379 -12.28 -18.16 -24.62
CA ILE A 379 -13.61 -17.56 -24.53
C ILE A 379 -14.40 -18.40 -23.53
N VAL A 380 -14.79 -17.78 -22.42
CA VAL A 380 -15.51 -18.40 -21.30
C VAL A 380 -16.92 -17.85 -21.28
N GLU A 381 -17.91 -18.74 -21.36
CA GLU A 381 -19.31 -18.37 -21.50
C GLU A 381 -20.17 -19.06 -20.45
N ALA A 382 -20.98 -18.27 -19.73
CA ALA A 382 -22.09 -18.78 -18.93
C ALA A 382 -23.27 -18.92 -19.87
N MET A 383 -23.71 -20.16 -20.09
CA MET A 383 -24.76 -20.49 -21.03
C MET A 383 -26.02 -20.84 -20.24
N GLU A 384 -27.15 -20.24 -20.60
CA GLU A 384 -28.48 -20.64 -20.13
C GLU A 384 -29.21 -21.26 -21.32
N ASN A 385 -29.52 -22.56 -21.27
CA ASN A 385 -30.18 -23.29 -22.37
C ASN A 385 -29.47 -23.10 -23.72
N GLY A 386 -28.13 -23.04 -23.71
CA GLY A 386 -27.32 -22.84 -24.92
C GLY A 386 -27.23 -21.39 -25.42
N VAL A 387 -27.80 -20.42 -24.70
CA VAL A 387 -27.65 -18.98 -24.99
C VAL A 387 -26.60 -18.36 -24.06
N PRO A 388 -25.57 -17.66 -24.58
CA PRO A 388 -24.58 -17.02 -23.71
C PRO A 388 -25.20 -15.83 -22.98
N ARG A 389 -25.18 -15.88 -21.65
CA ARG A 389 -25.61 -14.78 -20.75
C ARG A 389 -24.44 -13.97 -20.21
N ARG A 390 -23.25 -14.57 -20.18
CA ARG A 390 -22.00 -13.86 -19.88
C ARG A 390 -20.91 -14.37 -20.80
N ARG A 391 -20.07 -13.49 -21.32
CA ARG A 391 -18.84 -13.84 -22.06
C ARG A 391 -17.64 -13.10 -21.49
N LEU A 392 -16.63 -13.87 -21.10
CA LEU A 392 -15.32 -13.39 -20.66
C LEU A 392 -14.26 -13.93 -21.62
N ASN A 393 -13.52 -13.03 -22.25
CA ASN A 393 -12.26 -13.39 -22.89
C ASN A 393 -11.19 -13.38 -21.81
N VAL A 394 -10.39 -14.44 -21.71
CA VAL A 394 -9.33 -14.54 -20.70
C VAL A 394 -8.10 -15.19 -21.30
N TRP A 395 -6.93 -14.75 -20.88
CA TRP A 395 -5.68 -15.29 -21.39
C TRP A 395 -4.56 -15.28 -20.35
N TRP A 396 -3.76 -16.34 -20.35
CA TRP A 396 -2.58 -16.49 -19.49
C TRP A 396 -1.57 -17.50 -20.02
N ARG A 397 -0.38 -17.47 -19.43
CA ARG A 397 0.73 -18.35 -19.80
C ARG A 397 0.67 -19.67 -19.06
N GLY A 398 0.89 -20.79 -19.74
CA GLY A 398 1.19 -22.05 -19.07
C GLY A 398 2.54 -22.01 -18.33
N GLY A 399 2.72 -22.97 -17.44
CA GLY A 399 3.97 -23.17 -16.72
C GLY A 399 4.28 -22.17 -15.63
N ARG A 400 5.56 -22.08 -15.24
CA ARG A 400 5.96 -21.38 -14.00
C ARG A 400 5.70 -19.86 -14.03
N GLY A 401 5.40 -19.31 -15.21
CA GLY A 401 5.01 -17.92 -15.41
C GLY A 401 3.51 -17.63 -15.28
N GLY A 402 2.66 -18.64 -15.15
CA GLY A 402 1.19 -18.54 -15.29
C GLY A 402 0.41 -17.80 -14.22
N SER A 403 1.07 -17.01 -13.36
CA SER A 403 0.38 -16.26 -12.29
C SER A 403 -0.31 -14.98 -12.77
N ARG A 404 0.06 -14.45 -13.94
CA ARG A 404 -0.55 -13.23 -14.52
C ARG A 404 -1.54 -13.58 -15.61
N THR A 405 -2.71 -12.95 -15.57
CA THR A 405 -3.79 -13.15 -16.53
C THR A 405 -4.31 -11.82 -17.03
N GLY A 406 -4.62 -11.74 -18.32
CA GLY A 406 -5.49 -10.69 -18.85
C GLY A 406 -6.91 -11.21 -19.02
N PHE A 407 -7.89 -10.32 -18.92
CA PHE A 407 -9.29 -10.65 -19.19
C PHE A 407 -10.04 -9.44 -19.74
N GLU A 408 -11.17 -9.71 -20.38
CA GLU A 408 -12.07 -8.73 -20.98
C GLU A 408 -13.51 -9.26 -20.90
N ILE A 409 -14.43 -8.46 -20.38
CA ILE A 409 -15.87 -8.79 -20.34
C ILE A 409 -16.50 -8.31 -21.65
N VAL A 410 -17.00 -9.24 -22.44
CA VAL A 410 -17.58 -8.95 -23.77
C VAL A 410 -19.10 -8.87 -23.72
N LEU A 411 -19.72 -9.63 -22.82
CA LEU A 411 -21.17 -9.71 -22.67
C LEU A 411 -21.53 -9.98 -21.21
N GLU A 412 -22.53 -9.28 -20.70
CA GLU A 412 -23.09 -9.51 -19.37
C GLU A 412 -24.59 -9.18 -19.34
N ASP A 413 -25.43 -10.22 -19.23
CA ASP A 413 -26.87 -10.13 -19.00
C ASP A 413 -27.14 -10.29 -17.50
N GLN A 414 -27.14 -9.17 -16.77
CA GLN A 414 -27.25 -9.19 -15.30
C GLN A 414 -28.58 -9.82 -14.83
N ILE A 415 -29.67 -9.58 -15.55
CA ILE A 415 -31.00 -10.09 -15.19
C ILE A 415 -31.01 -11.62 -15.25
N ALA A 416 -30.49 -12.20 -16.34
CA ALA A 416 -30.40 -13.65 -16.45
C ALA A 416 -29.47 -14.25 -15.39
N LEU A 417 -28.33 -13.61 -15.12
CA LEU A 417 -27.35 -14.09 -14.14
C LEU A 417 -27.88 -14.02 -12.69
N ASP A 418 -28.68 -13.01 -12.35
CA ASP A 418 -29.30 -12.89 -11.01
C ASP A 418 -30.19 -14.10 -10.68
N HIS A 419 -30.86 -14.66 -11.71
CA HIS A 419 -31.67 -15.87 -11.61
C HIS A 419 -30.88 -17.16 -11.86
N ALA A 420 -29.56 -17.10 -12.02
CA ALA A 420 -28.75 -18.30 -12.18
C ALA A 420 -28.80 -19.14 -10.90
N GLU A 421 -29.36 -20.34 -11.01
CA GLU A 421 -29.42 -21.32 -9.92
C GLU A 421 -28.68 -22.59 -10.34
N LYS A 422 -28.30 -23.40 -9.36
CA LYS A 422 -27.75 -24.73 -9.62
C LYS A 422 -28.83 -25.61 -10.26
N SER A 423 -28.86 -25.64 -11.58
CA SER A 423 -29.83 -26.37 -12.39
C SER A 423 -29.16 -26.89 -13.65
N ASP A 424 -29.76 -27.91 -14.28
CA ASP A 424 -29.23 -28.53 -15.50
C ASP A 424 -29.29 -27.60 -16.73
N ASN A 425 -29.93 -26.44 -16.60
CA ASN A 425 -30.09 -25.46 -17.68
C ASN A 425 -28.86 -24.55 -17.85
N TRP A 426 -27.93 -24.56 -16.89
CA TRP A 426 -26.76 -23.70 -16.91
C TRP A 426 -25.48 -24.50 -17.15
N THR A 427 -24.74 -24.15 -18.21
CA THR A 427 -23.44 -24.72 -18.51
C THR A 427 -22.37 -23.65 -18.60
N LEU A 428 -21.14 -24.00 -18.23
CA LEU A 428 -19.96 -23.20 -18.46
C LEU A 428 -19.26 -23.77 -19.69
N ARG A 429 -19.22 -22.98 -20.78
CA ARG A 429 -18.53 -23.33 -22.01
C ARG A 429 -17.22 -22.57 -22.10
N ILE A 430 -16.12 -23.30 -22.24
CA ILE A 430 -14.76 -22.75 -22.36
C ILE A 430 -14.20 -23.23 -23.69
N ARG A 431 -13.80 -22.30 -24.55
CA ARG A 431 -13.23 -22.61 -25.87
C ARG A 431 -11.89 -21.92 -26.01
N GLY A 432 -10.90 -22.67 -26.49
CA GLY A 432 -9.63 -22.11 -26.89
C GLY A 432 -9.83 -21.12 -28.03
N ASP A 433 -9.04 -20.05 -28.01
CA ASP A 433 -9.02 -19.04 -29.05
C ASP A 433 -7.57 -18.59 -29.32
N GLU A 434 -7.12 -18.76 -30.57
CA GLU A 434 -5.74 -18.50 -30.97
C GLU A 434 -5.38 -17.01 -30.86
N ILE A 435 -6.31 -16.15 -31.24
CA ILE A 435 -6.18 -14.68 -31.19
C ILE A 435 -5.91 -14.26 -29.74
N LEU A 436 -6.75 -14.72 -28.80
CA LEU A 436 -6.53 -14.50 -27.37
C LEU A 436 -5.21 -15.11 -26.87
N ALA A 437 -4.82 -16.29 -27.37
CA ALA A 437 -3.60 -16.96 -26.93
C ALA A 437 -2.35 -16.16 -27.35
N ARG A 438 -2.39 -15.50 -28.51
CA ARG A 438 -1.31 -14.64 -29.01
C ARG A 438 -1.05 -13.42 -28.11
N ARG A 439 -2.06 -12.94 -27.39
CA ARG A 439 -1.92 -11.87 -26.38
C ARG A 439 -0.95 -12.25 -25.26
N VAL A 440 -0.81 -13.55 -24.98
CA VAL A 440 0.10 -14.09 -23.96
C VAL A 440 1.52 -14.24 -24.46
N ALA A 441 1.74 -14.42 -25.77
CA ALA A 441 3.05 -14.78 -26.30
C ALA A 441 4.15 -13.73 -25.99
N GLY A 442 3.75 -12.46 -25.79
CA GLY A 442 4.64 -11.37 -25.33
C GLY A 442 4.68 -11.15 -23.81
N MET A 443 3.80 -11.82 -23.05
CA MET A 443 3.77 -11.74 -21.60
C MET A 443 4.88 -12.59 -20.97
N TYR A 444 5.59 -11.97 -20.03
CA TYR A 444 6.60 -12.49 -19.10
C TYR A 444 6.94 -13.99 -19.18
N GLY A 445 8.21 -14.29 -19.42
CA GLY A 445 8.76 -15.64 -19.45
C GLY A 445 9.93 -15.72 -20.43
N ASN A 446 10.91 -16.59 -20.15
CA ASN A 446 12.09 -16.73 -21.02
C ASN A 446 11.90 -17.79 -22.11
N ALA A 447 10.96 -18.71 -21.93
CA ALA A 447 10.68 -19.73 -22.93
C ALA A 447 9.82 -19.13 -24.07
N PRO A 448 10.07 -19.51 -25.33
CA PRO A 448 9.16 -19.15 -26.42
C PRO A 448 7.82 -19.87 -26.25
N ILE A 449 6.72 -19.18 -26.58
CA ILE A 449 5.40 -19.80 -26.70
C ILE A 449 5.29 -20.37 -28.11
N THR A 450 5.18 -21.68 -28.24
CA THR A 450 5.12 -22.37 -29.53
C THR A 450 3.77 -23.06 -29.77
N GLN A 451 2.95 -23.17 -28.72
CA GLN A 451 1.68 -23.88 -28.73
C GLN A 451 0.57 -23.05 -28.08
N TRP A 452 -0.67 -23.32 -28.45
CA TRP A 452 -1.84 -22.75 -27.78
C TRP A 452 -2.90 -23.82 -27.54
N TRP A 453 -3.61 -23.71 -26.41
CA TRP A 453 -4.70 -24.64 -26.11
C TRP A 453 -5.90 -24.39 -27.03
N SER A 454 -6.20 -25.35 -27.90
CA SER A 454 -7.27 -25.28 -28.90
C SER A 454 -8.49 -26.12 -28.54
N GLY A 455 -8.57 -26.59 -27.29
CA GLY A 455 -9.64 -27.46 -26.83
C GLY A 455 -10.97 -26.73 -26.66
N GLN A 456 -12.01 -27.51 -26.39
CA GLN A 456 -13.31 -27.02 -25.98
C GLN A 456 -13.84 -27.92 -24.89
N VAL A 457 -14.26 -27.32 -23.78
CA VAL A 457 -14.89 -28.03 -22.67
C VAL A 457 -16.20 -27.36 -22.31
N GLU A 458 -17.18 -28.19 -21.98
CA GLU A 458 -18.46 -27.74 -21.44
C GLU A 458 -18.73 -28.56 -20.18
N ILE A 459 -19.00 -27.85 -19.08
CA ILE A 459 -19.24 -28.45 -17.77
C ILE A 459 -20.51 -27.85 -17.16
N PRO A 460 -21.25 -28.58 -16.32
CA PRO A 460 -22.34 -28.00 -15.54
C PRO A 460 -21.82 -26.81 -14.73
N MET A 461 -22.52 -25.67 -14.82
CA MET A 461 -22.10 -24.46 -14.10
C MET A 461 -22.54 -24.55 -12.64
N ASN A 462 -21.58 -24.52 -11.71
CA ASN A 462 -21.94 -24.29 -10.31
C ASN A 462 -21.91 -22.79 -10.01
N VAL A 463 -22.99 -22.29 -9.42
CA VAL A 463 -23.06 -20.95 -8.85
C VAL A 463 -22.69 -21.06 -7.38
N SER A 464 -21.60 -20.40 -6.99
CA SER A 464 -21.14 -20.31 -5.61
C SER A 464 -21.58 -18.96 -5.02
N ASP A 465 -22.55 -19.00 -4.12
CA ASP A 465 -23.02 -17.83 -3.40
C ASP A 465 -22.05 -17.49 -2.26
N ARG A 466 -21.50 -16.28 -2.27
CA ARG A 466 -20.69 -15.78 -1.16
C ARG A 466 -21.59 -15.24 -0.06
N THR A 467 -21.39 -15.74 1.16
CA THR A 467 -22.15 -15.32 2.36
C THR A 467 -21.73 -13.97 2.92
N SER A 468 -20.51 -13.54 2.61
CA SER A 468 -20.06 -12.18 2.89
C SER A 468 -20.31 -11.30 1.69
N ASP A 469 -20.77 -10.08 1.96
CA ASP A 469 -20.67 -8.99 1.01
C ASP A 469 -19.23 -8.91 0.46
N ARG A 470 -19.06 -8.50 -0.82
CA ARG A 470 -17.77 -8.47 -1.54
C ARG A 470 -16.71 -7.59 -0.83
N THR A 471 -17.15 -6.87 0.19
CA THR A 471 -16.50 -5.78 0.90
C THR A 471 -15.51 -6.22 1.97
N THR A 472 -15.57 -7.47 2.47
CA THR A 472 -14.76 -7.88 3.64
C THR A 472 -13.52 -8.75 3.33
N GLY A 473 -13.34 -9.20 2.09
CA GLY A 473 -12.24 -10.10 1.71
C GLY A 473 -11.03 -9.37 1.10
N ARG A 474 -9.89 -9.33 1.81
CA ARG A 474 -8.61 -8.75 1.34
C ARG A 474 -8.03 -9.47 0.10
N SER A 475 -8.57 -10.62 -0.30
CA SER A 475 -8.03 -11.51 -1.34
C SER A 475 -8.76 -11.49 -2.69
N ASP A 476 -9.93 -10.85 -2.80
CA ASP A 476 -10.74 -10.97 -4.02
C ASP A 476 -10.38 -9.86 -5.04
N ARG A 477 -9.35 -10.17 -5.86
CA ARG A 477 -8.73 -9.32 -6.89
C ARG A 477 -9.54 -9.18 -8.19
N GLY A 478 -10.86 -9.07 -8.09
CA GLY A 478 -11.69 -8.63 -9.21
C GLY A 478 -12.60 -7.56 -8.66
N ARG A 479 -12.42 -6.30 -9.04
CA ARG A 479 -13.25 -5.16 -8.62
C ARG A 479 -13.42 -4.29 -9.86
N ALA A 480 -14.60 -4.30 -10.46
CA ALA A 480 -14.83 -3.70 -11.77
C ALA A 480 -15.27 -2.24 -11.61
N TRP A 481 -14.63 -1.34 -12.35
CA TRP A 481 -15.30 -0.12 -12.74
C TRP A 481 -16.39 -0.47 -13.75
N VAL A 482 -17.56 0.14 -13.62
CA VAL A 482 -18.60 -0.01 -14.62
C VAL A 482 -18.39 1.08 -15.65
N LEU A 483 -18.26 0.67 -16.91
CA LEU A 483 -18.31 1.61 -18.02
C LEU A 483 -19.72 2.20 -18.03
N GLN A 484 -19.83 3.50 -17.80
CA GLN A 484 -21.12 4.16 -17.90
C GLN A 484 -21.50 4.20 -19.37
N GLU A 485 -22.63 3.57 -19.74
CA GLU A 485 -23.22 3.84 -21.04
C GLU A 485 -23.51 5.34 -21.12
N PRO A 486 -23.11 6.03 -22.21
CA PRO A 486 -23.38 7.45 -22.35
C PRO A 486 -24.87 7.66 -22.16
N ALA A 487 -25.24 8.45 -21.15
CA ALA A 487 -26.65 8.71 -20.84
C ALA A 487 -27.34 9.15 -22.15
N ALA A 488 -28.41 8.45 -22.52
CA ALA A 488 -29.07 8.58 -23.83
C ALA A 488 -29.51 10.03 -24.17
N ASP A 489 -29.48 10.93 -23.20
CA ASP A 489 -29.91 12.33 -23.31
C ASP A 489 -28.78 13.36 -23.46
N VAL A 490 -27.50 12.96 -23.47
CA VAL A 490 -26.40 13.91 -23.74
C VAL A 490 -26.27 14.13 -25.25
N LYS A 491 -27.11 15.02 -25.78
CA LYS A 491 -26.92 15.53 -27.14
C LYS A 491 -25.52 16.14 -27.25
N PRO A 492 -24.71 15.76 -28.25
CA PRO A 492 -23.40 16.37 -28.45
C PRO A 492 -23.60 17.88 -28.57
N LYS A 493 -22.86 18.66 -27.78
CA LYS A 493 -22.79 20.11 -27.99
C LYS A 493 -22.20 20.31 -29.37
N SER A 494 -23.03 20.73 -30.32
CA SER A 494 -22.56 21.23 -31.61
C SER A 494 -21.67 22.43 -31.33
N ASN A 495 -20.39 22.32 -31.66
CA ASN A 495 -19.46 23.45 -31.71
C ASN A 495 -19.94 24.52 -32.68
#